data_AF-A0A5C3NQT6-F1
#
_entry.id   AF-A0A5C3NQT6-F1
#
_cell.length_a   1.000
_cell.length_b   1.000
_cell.length_c   1.000
_cell.angle_alpha   90.00
_cell.angle_beta   90.00
_cell.angle_gamma   90.00
#
_symmetry.space_group_name_H-M   'P 1'
#
loop_
_entity.id
_entity.type
_entity.pdbx_description
1 polymer ?
#
loop_
_entity_poly.entity_id
_entity_poly.type
_entity_poly.pdbx_seq_one_letter_code
_entity_poly.pdbx_strand_id
1 'polypeptide(L)'
;MPAYILLNPLMPTSIADELESFLHVLVYGCIRHVRSSLESIEEIQEFIHAYFAGGSYDPKYKQASCPVAKRESVVVGQTLTFTTRPVVFSTPDGKITKEHPLNKLIAKLLAVFHSRYVVHAWDTAPTESSSPPSQMSPATPTTELPTIWETGLKAPEATFGEAPDCQTETAPQLAEPTPEQRKNVVALQSHLLIAHILHSYFASGEHQWPKEDVVPDLQAESSTKKPPRRPSAAAGTLKHGVVLIPQADDPEDVPMPDAEENDKLEGGSARTFSQPHPRTS
;
A
#
# COMPACT_ATOMS: atom_id res chain seq x y z
N MET A 1 3.60 4.96 -3.92
CA MET A 1 2.67 4.63 -5.01
C MET A 1 1.40 4.01 -4.43
N PRO A 2 0.22 4.52 -4.79
CA PRO A 2 -1.07 4.03 -4.29
C PRO A 2 -1.41 2.66 -4.90
N ALA A 3 -2.21 1.86 -4.20
CA ALA A 3 -2.55 0.51 -4.68
C ALA A 3 -3.38 0.56 -5.96
N TYR A 4 -4.23 1.58 -6.15
CA TYR A 4 -5.11 1.67 -7.31
C TYR A 4 -4.34 1.74 -8.63
N ILE A 5 -3.29 2.57 -8.71
CA ILE A 5 -2.44 2.68 -9.91
C ILE A 5 -1.63 1.41 -10.17
N LEU A 6 -1.21 0.71 -9.12
CA LEU A 6 -0.54 -0.60 -9.26
C LEU A 6 -1.47 -1.66 -9.85
N LEU A 7 -2.75 -1.62 -9.48
CA LEU A 7 -3.76 -2.54 -10.02
C LEU A 7 -4.28 -2.10 -11.40
N ASN A 8 -4.23 -0.81 -11.71
CA ASN A 8 -4.78 -0.21 -12.93
C ASN A 8 -3.74 0.68 -13.64
N PRO A 9 -2.65 0.10 -14.20
CA PRO A 9 -1.49 0.85 -14.66
C PRO A 9 -1.74 1.76 -15.87
N LEU A 10 -2.86 1.56 -16.58
CA LEU A 10 -3.25 2.37 -17.73
C LEU A 10 -4.12 3.57 -17.35
N MET A 11 -4.56 3.66 -16.10
CA MET A 11 -5.43 4.76 -15.65
C MET A 11 -4.59 5.99 -15.29
N PRO A 12 -5.04 7.21 -15.66
CA PRO A 12 -4.38 8.43 -15.25
C PRO A 12 -4.48 8.61 -13.73
N THR A 13 -3.46 9.24 -13.15
CA THR A 13 -3.47 9.63 -11.74
C THR A 13 -4.56 10.66 -11.47
N SER A 14 -5.24 10.53 -10.33
CA SER A 14 -6.30 11.41 -9.85
C SER A 14 -6.03 11.89 -8.43
N ILE A 15 -6.83 12.83 -7.92
CA ILE A 15 -6.75 13.31 -6.53
C ILE A 15 -6.87 12.15 -5.52
N ALA A 16 -7.70 11.15 -5.80
CA ALA A 16 -7.83 9.98 -4.93
C ALA A 16 -6.50 9.21 -4.78
N ASP A 17 -5.69 9.16 -5.84
CA ASP A 17 -4.38 8.50 -5.86
C ASP A 17 -3.32 9.29 -5.08
N GLU A 18 -3.39 10.63 -5.15
CA GLU A 18 -2.56 11.54 -4.34
C GLU A 18 -2.88 11.40 -2.85
N LEU A 19 -4.17 11.42 -2.49
CA LEU A 19 -4.64 11.26 -1.12
C LEU A 19 -4.29 9.88 -0.54
N GLU A 20 -4.39 8.82 -1.34
CA GLU A 20 -3.98 7.47 -0.90
C GLU A 20 -2.45 7.39 -0.72
N SER A 21 -1.68 8.05 -1.59
CA SER A 21 -0.24 8.17 -1.43
C SER A 21 0.13 8.90 -0.12
N PHE A 22 -0.60 9.95 0.25
CA PHE A 22 -0.43 10.63 1.53
C PHE A 22 -0.69 9.70 2.71
N LEU A 23 -1.74 8.88 2.67
CA LEU A 23 -1.97 7.85 3.70
C LEU A 23 -0.77 6.90 3.83
N HIS A 24 -0.19 6.45 2.72
CA HIS A 24 0.96 5.55 2.78
C HIS A 24 2.20 6.23 3.37
N VAL A 25 2.40 7.54 3.14
CA VAL A 25 3.47 8.30 3.81
C VAL A 25 3.23 8.38 5.32
N LEU A 26 1.98 8.61 5.74
CA LEU A 26 1.60 8.57 7.15
C LEU A 26 1.92 7.20 7.76
N VAL A 27 1.51 6.10 7.11
CA VAL A 27 1.81 4.73 7.55
C VAL A 27 3.32 4.51 7.68
N TYR A 28 4.11 4.96 6.71
CA TYR A 28 5.57 4.86 6.76
C TYR A 28 6.16 5.55 8.00
N GLY A 29 5.72 6.80 8.26
CA GLY A 29 6.17 7.56 9.43
C GLY A 29 5.76 6.90 10.73
N CYS A 30 4.50 6.48 10.85
CA CYS A 30 3.98 5.85 12.06
C CYS A 30 4.71 4.56 12.41
N ILE A 31 4.99 3.70 11.44
CA ILE A 31 5.68 2.43 11.68
C ILE A 31 7.12 2.62 12.17
N ARG A 32 7.80 3.69 11.75
CA ARG A 32 9.18 3.98 12.15
C ARG A 32 9.30 4.73 13.47
N HIS A 33 8.27 5.49 13.82
CA HIS A 33 8.34 6.49 14.88
C HIS A 33 7.30 6.32 15.99
N VAL A 34 6.43 5.32 15.92
CA VAL A 34 5.45 5.03 16.97
C VAL A 34 5.54 3.56 17.34
N ARG A 35 5.47 3.26 18.64
CA ARG A 35 5.51 1.87 19.12
C ARG A 35 4.29 1.10 18.60
N SER A 36 4.51 -0.15 18.20
CA SER A 36 3.45 -1.01 17.65
C SER A 36 3.62 -2.47 18.08
N SER A 37 2.73 -3.33 17.61
CA SER A 37 2.82 -4.79 17.74
C SER A 37 4.00 -5.43 16.98
N LEU A 38 4.77 -4.63 16.24
CA LEU A 38 6.04 -5.03 15.65
C LEU A 38 7.13 -4.71 16.70
N GLU A 39 7.63 -5.74 17.35
CA GLU A 39 8.49 -5.63 18.54
C GLU A 39 9.98 -5.56 18.16
N SER A 40 10.35 -6.16 17.03
CA SER A 40 11.74 -6.21 16.56
C SER A 40 12.00 -5.34 15.33
N ILE A 41 13.27 -4.92 15.17
CA ILE A 41 13.70 -4.14 14.00
C ILE A 41 13.48 -4.94 12.71
N GLU A 42 13.71 -6.25 12.76
CA GLU A 42 13.52 -7.16 11.63
C GLU A 42 12.04 -7.21 11.22
N GLU A 43 11.10 -7.24 12.17
CA GLU A 43 9.67 -7.20 11.87
C GLU A 43 9.25 -5.88 11.22
N ILE A 44 9.80 -4.76 11.69
CA ILE A 44 9.55 -3.44 11.11
C ILE A 44 10.12 -3.36 9.69
N GLN A 45 11.33 -3.87 9.47
CA GLN A 45 11.97 -3.93 8.15
C GLN A 45 11.18 -4.79 7.18
N GLU A 46 10.77 -5.99 7.61
CA GLU A 46 9.99 -6.90 6.78
C GLU A 46 8.60 -6.34 6.47
N PHE A 47 7.96 -5.67 7.43
CA PHE A 47 6.70 -4.97 7.17
C PHE A 47 6.87 -3.86 6.12
N ILE A 48 7.87 -2.98 6.29
CA ILE A 48 8.12 -1.89 5.33
C ILE A 48 8.42 -2.48 3.96
N HIS A 49 9.22 -3.54 3.88
CA HIS A 49 9.48 -4.24 2.64
C HIS A 49 8.17 -4.79 2.04
N ALA A 50 7.40 -5.59 2.76
CA ALA A 50 6.16 -6.20 2.30
C ALA A 50 5.06 -5.17 1.93
N TYR A 51 5.09 -3.98 2.52
CA TYR A 51 4.11 -2.91 2.25
C TYR A 51 4.52 -2.00 1.09
N PHE A 52 5.80 -1.63 0.99
CA PHE A 52 6.26 -0.63 0.02
C PHE A 52 6.99 -1.23 -1.19
N ALA A 53 7.74 -2.31 -1.00
CA ALA A 53 8.67 -2.85 -2.01
C ALA A 53 8.35 -4.29 -2.46
N GLY A 54 7.58 -5.05 -1.69
CA GLY A 54 7.31 -6.47 -1.88
C GLY A 54 6.31 -6.76 -2.99
N GLY A 55 6.65 -6.39 -4.22
CA GLY A 55 5.89 -6.73 -5.42
C GLY A 55 6.40 -8.02 -6.08
N SER A 56 5.49 -8.75 -6.72
CA SER A 56 5.79 -9.81 -7.68
C SER A 56 5.44 -9.33 -9.10
N TYR A 57 6.03 -9.94 -10.13
CA TYR A 57 5.69 -9.62 -11.52
C TYR A 57 4.94 -10.79 -12.14
N ASP A 58 3.76 -10.53 -12.70
CA ASP A 58 3.03 -11.51 -13.49
C ASP A 58 3.48 -11.43 -14.96
N PRO A 59 4.21 -12.43 -15.48
CA PRO A 59 4.71 -12.40 -16.84
C PRO A 59 3.61 -12.59 -17.89
N LYS A 60 2.48 -13.21 -17.53
CA LYS A 60 1.35 -13.45 -18.44
C LYS A 60 0.65 -12.13 -18.77
N TYR A 61 0.42 -11.31 -17.76
CA TYR A 61 -0.25 -10.00 -17.92
C TYR A 61 0.73 -8.82 -17.98
N LYS A 62 2.04 -9.10 -17.87
CA LYS A 62 3.14 -8.12 -17.87
C LYS A 62 2.96 -7.02 -16.82
N GLN A 63 2.43 -7.36 -15.66
CA GLN A 63 2.02 -6.41 -14.64
C GLN A 63 2.75 -6.66 -13.32
N ALA A 64 3.21 -5.59 -12.68
CA ALA A 64 3.68 -5.64 -11.29
C ALA A 64 2.47 -5.76 -10.35
N SER A 65 2.55 -6.65 -9.37
CA SER A 65 1.52 -6.81 -8.36
C SER A 65 1.62 -5.72 -7.30
N CYS A 66 0.47 -5.39 -6.71
CA CYS A 66 0.44 -4.56 -5.52
C CYS A 66 1.09 -5.31 -4.35
N PRO A 67 2.02 -4.71 -3.60
CA PRO A 67 2.66 -5.38 -2.47
C PRO A 67 1.65 -5.95 -1.48
N VAL A 68 1.91 -7.18 -1.02
CA VAL A 68 0.92 -7.99 -0.30
C VAL A 68 0.36 -7.26 0.93
N ALA A 69 1.21 -6.70 1.78
CA ALA A 69 0.73 -6.04 3.00
C ALA A 69 -0.09 -4.78 2.67
N LYS A 70 0.27 -4.06 1.60
CA LYS A 70 -0.52 -2.91 1.13
C LYS A 70 -1.88 -3.36 0.61
N ARG A 71 -1.90 -4.37 -0.27
CA ARG A 71 -3.14 -4.95 -0.82
C ARG A 71 -4.07 -5.43 0.30
N GLU A 72 -3.55 -6.21 1.24
CA GLU A 72 -4.35 -6.69 2.38
C GLU A 72 -4.86 -5.54 3.25
N SER A 73 -4.11 -4.45 3.37
CA SER A 73 -4.49 -3.35 4.25
C SER A 73 -5.56 -2.42 3.68
N VAL A 74 -5.53 -2.13 2.37
CA VAL A 74 -6.41 -1.11 1.74
C VAL A 74 -7.40 -1.69 0.73
N VAL A 75 -7.01 -2.75 0.01
CA VAL A 75 -7.83 -3.32 -1.08
C VAL A 75 -8.75 -4.39 -0.52
N VAL A 76 -8.21 -5.31 0.27
CA VAL A 76 -8.98 -6.43 0.87
C VAL A 76 -9.56 -6.02 2.21
N GLY A 77 -8.73 -5.46 3.09
CA GLY A 77 -9.11 -5.04 4.43
C GLY A 77 -9.24 -3.53 4.61
N GLN A 78 -9.41 -3.14 5.87
CA GLN A 78 -9.50 -1.75 6.34
C GLN A 78 -8.63 -1.55 7.60
N THR A 79 -7.55 -2.33 7.70
CA THR A 79 -6.65 -2.35 8.86
C THR A 79 -5.26 -2.68 8.35
N LEU A 80 -4.22 -2.11 8.96
CA LEU A 80 -2.85 -2.49 8.63
C LEU A 80 -2.65 -3.97 8.96
N THR A 81 -2.25 -4.76 7.98
CA THR A 81 -2.05 -6.20 8.12
C THR A 81 -0.63 -6.54 7.75
N PHE A 82 0.04 -7.30 8.61
CA PHE A 82 1.32 -7.92 8.34
C PHE A 82 1.16 -9.44 8.43
N THR A 83 1.51 -10.14 7.34
CA THR A 83 1.27 -11.58 7.18
C THR A 83 -0.19 -11.95 7.45
N THR A 84 -0.50 -12.51 8.62
CA THR A 84 -1.84 -12.93 9.04
C THR A 84 -2.37 -12.17 10.25
N ARG A 85 -1.64 -11.16 10.74
CA ARG A 85 -1.98 -10.42 11.96
C ARG A 85 -2.14 -8.91 11.70
N PRO A 86 -3.03 -8.24 12.44
CA PRO A 86 -3.15 -6.79 12.39
C PRO A 86 -1.92 -6.13 13.04
N VAL A 87 -1.47 -5.02 12.46
CA VAL A 87 -0.48 -4.12 13.07
C VAL A 87 -1.23 -3.08 13.89
N VAL A 88 -0.96 -3.05 15.19
CA VAL A 88 -1.66 -2.20 16.16
C VAL A 88 -0.65 -1.31 16.87
N PHE A 89 -0.87 0.00 16.87
CA PHE A 89 -0.07 0.97 17.61
C PHE A 89 -0.35 0.86 19.11
N SER A 90 0.71 0.84 19.92
CA SER A 90 0.65 0.78 21.39
C SER A 90 0.74 2.16 22.01
N THR A 91 0.28 2.28 23.25
CA THR A 91 0.55 3.46 24.09
C THR A 91 2.04 3.55 24.49
N PRO A 92 2.52 4.71 24.98
CA PRO A 92 3.93 4.89 25.33
C PRO A 92 4.47 3.91 26.39
N ASP A 93 3.60 3.38 27.25
CA ASP A 93 3.92 2.33 28.22
C ASP A 93 4.15 0.94 27.59
N GLY A 94 4.12 0.85 26.25
CA GLY A 94 4.32 -0.38 25.49
C GLY A 94 3.11 -1.31 25.49
N LYS A 95 1.99 -0.91 26.11
CA LYS A 95 0.79 -1.74 26.10
C LYS A 95 0.08 -1.64 24.77
N ILE A 96 -0.10 -2.79 24.13
CA ILE A 96 -0.92 -2.92 22.93
C ILE A 96 -2.37 -2.69 23.33
N THR A 97 -2.91 -1.54 22.95
CA THR A 97 -4.31 -1.20 23.18
C THR A 97 -4.95 -0.80 21.85
N LYS A 98 -6.18 -1.25 21.62
CA LYS A 98 -6.98 -0.79 20.48
C LYS A 98 -7.39 0.69 20.61
N GLU A 99 -7.15 1.28 21.78
CA GLU A 99 -7.57 2.64 22.11
C GLU A 99 -6.62 3.72 21.61
N HIS A 100 -5.43 3.36 21.11
CA HIS A 100 -4.53 4.35 20.54
C HIS A 100 -5.23 5.15 19.39
N PRO A 101 -5.30 6.49 19.44
CA PRO A 101 -6.04 7.29 18.45
C PRO A 101 -5.61 7.02 17.01
N LEU A 102 -4.32 6.75 16.81
CA LEU A 102 -3.74 6.44 15.50
C LEU A 102 -4.35 5.18 14.85
N ASN A 103 -4.70 4.15 15.63
CA ASN A 103 -5.36 2.94 15.10
C ASN A 103 -6.71 3.30 14.49
N LYS A 104 -7.51 4.11 15.20
CA LYS A 104 -8.83 4.57 14.75
C LYS A 104 -8.70 5.50 13.54
N LEU A 105 -7.72 6.40 13.55
CA LEU A 105 -7.46 7.30 12.42
C LEU A 105 -7.10 6.52 11.16
N ILE A 106 -6.12 5.62 11.23
CA ILE A 106 -5.67 4.84 10.07
C ILE A 106 -6.78 3.92 9.57
N ALA A 107 -7.52 3.25 10.45
CA ALA A 107 -8.66 2.43 10.06
C ALA A 107 -9.74 3.25 9.32
N LYS A 108 -10.05 4.46 9.81
CA LYS A 108 -11.01 5.35 9.15
C LYS A 108 -10.53 5.80 7.78
N LEU A 109 -9.25 6.15 7.63
CA LEU A 109 -8.66 6.51 6.35
C LEU A 109 -8.67 5.31 5.39
N LEU A 110 -8.22 4.13 5.83
CA LEU A 110 -8.24 2.91 5.03
C LEU A 110 -9.67 2.55 4.57
N ALA A 111 -10.68 2.70 5.42
CA ALA A 111 -12.07 2.44 5.05
C ALA A 111 -12.58 3.37 3.94
N VAL A 112 -12.18 4.65 3.96
CA VAL A 112 -12.51 5.61 2.89
C VAL A 112 -11.90 5.16 1.57
N PHE A 113 -10.60 4.82 1.53
CA PHE A 113 -9.96 4.35 0.29
C PHE A 113 -10.46 2.98 -0.15
N HIS A 114 -10.71 2.06 0.79
CA HIS A 114 -11.31 0.75 0.52
C HIS A 114 -12.62 0.87 -0.25
N SER A 115 -13.43 1.89 0.07
CA SER A 115 -14.68 2.17 -0.63
C SER A 115 -14.49 2.32 -2.16
N ARG A 116 -13.37 2.89 -2.60
CA ARG A 116 -13.01 3.00 -4.03
C ARG A 116 -12.82 1.64 -4.68
N TYR A 117 -12.19 0.70 -3.98
CA TYR A 117 -11.96 -0.65 -4.50
C TYR A 117 -13.24 -1.46 -4.58
N VAL A 118 -14.12 -1.36 -3.57
CA VAL A 118 -15.42 -2.04 -3.56
C VAL A 118 -16.31 -1.54 -4.70
N VAL A 119 -16.44 -0.21 -4.85
CA VAL A 119 -17.24 0.39 -5.93
C VAL A 119 -16.65 0.03 -7.29
N HIS A 120 -15.33 0.14 -7.46
CA HIS A 120 -14.69 -0.20 -8.73
C HIS A 120 -14.86 -1.68 -9.10
N ALA A 121 -14.73 -2.60 -8.14
CA ALA A 121 -14.96 -4.02 -8.37
C ALA A 121 -16.42 -4.29 -8.78
N TRP A 122 -17.38 -3.64 -8.12
CA TRP A 122 -18.80 -3.73 -8.49
C TRP A 122 -19.08 -3.20 -9.90
N ASP A 123 -18.56 -2.02 -10.23
CA ASP A 123 -18.80 -1.38 -11.53
C ASP A 123 -18.12 -2.12 -12.69
N THR A 124 -17.07 -2.91 -12.42
CA THR A 124 -16.36 -3.71 -13.43
C THR A 124 -16.82 -5.17 -13.49
N ALA A 125 -17.66 -5.60 -12.56
CA ALA A 125 -18.22 -6.94 -12.58
C ALA A 125 -19.10 -7.14 -13.83
N PRO A 126 -18.93 -8.24 -14.58
CA PRO A 126 -19.86 -8.58 -15.64
C PRO A 126 -21.27 -8.65 -15.07
N THR A 127 -22.18 -7.82 -15.57
CA THR A 127 -23.58 -7.85 -15.16
C THR A 127 -24.19 -9.16 -15.63
N GLU A 128 -24.32 -10.16 -14.76
CA GLU A 128 -25.05 -11.42 -15.03
C GLU A 128 -26.57 -11.23 -15.13
N SER A 129 -27.05 -10.00 -15.38
CA SER A 129 -28.46 -9.69 -15.63
C SER A 129 -28.64 -9.04 -17.00
N SER A 130 -28.48 -9.85 -18.03
CA SER A 130 -29.17 -9.63 -19.31
C SER A 130 -29.51 -10.99 -19.89
N SER A 131 -30.42 -11.70 -19.20
CA SER A 131 -31.21 -12.73 -19.86
C SER A 131 -31.92 -12.06 -21.04
N PRO A 132 -31.68 -12.46 -22.30
CA PRO A 132 -32.59 -12.09 -23.38
C PRO A 132 -33.98 -12.60 -23.00
N PRO A 133 -35.08 -11.89 -23.34
CA PRO A 133 -36.40 -12.47 -23.19
C PRO A 133 -36.40 -13.79 -23.96
N SER A 134 -36.64 -14.91 -23.25
CA SER A 134 -36.75 -16.25 -23.83
C SER A 134 -37.70 -16.21 -25.02
N GLN A 135 -37.12 -16.14 -26.22
CA GLN A 135 -37.80 -16.52 -27.43
C GLN A 135 -38.01 -18.04 -27.32
N MET A 136 -39.28 -18.44 -27.36
CA MET A 136 -39.68 -19.84 -27.49
C MET A 136 -38.90 -20.45 -28.65
N SER A 137 -37.98 -21.38 -28.35
CA SER A 137 -37.33 -22.19 -29.37
C SER A 137 -38.03 -23.54 -29.50
N PRO A 138 -38.09 -24.11 -30.72
CA PRO A 138 -38.92 -25.27 -31.03
C PRO A 138 -38.24 -26.58 -30.60
N ALA A 139 -39.06 -27.59 -30.30
CA ALA A 139 -38.60 -28.93 -29.94
C ALA A 139 -37.82 -29.62 -31.07
N THR A 140 -36.71 -30.28 -30.73
CA THR A 140 -36.05 -31.31 -31.56
C THR A 140 -35.28 -32.30 -30.65
N PRO A 141 -34.90 -33.51 -31.13
CA PRO A 141 -35.22 -34.76 -30.46
C PRO A 141 -34.05 -35.37 -29.69
N THR A 142 -34.40 -36.18 -28.69
CA THR A 142 -33.50 -36.97 -27.85
C THR A 142 -32.59 -37.89 -28.67
N THR A 143 -31.27 -37.69 -28.53
CA THR A 143 -30.24 -38.66 -28.94
C THR A 143 -29.54 -39.13 -27.68
N GLU A 144 -29.64 -40.43 -27.40
CA GLU A 144 -29.07 -41.10 -26.23
C GLU A 144 -27.54 -41.22 -26.35
N LEU A 145 -26.83 -40.87 -25.28
CA LEU A 145 -25.45 -41.29 -25.03
C LEU A 145 -25.43 -42.17 -23.76
N PRO A 146 -24.65 -43.26 -23.73
CA PRO A 146 -24.77 -44.28 -22.70
C PRO A 146 -24.08 -43.86 -21.40
N THR A 147 -24.81 -43.94 -20.29
CA THR A 147 -24.31 -43.69 -18.93
C THR A 147 -23.62 -44.94 -18.37
N ILE A 148 -22.35 -44.80 -18.02
CA ILE A 148 -21.42 -45.85 -17.52
C ILE A 148 -21.73 -46.29 -16.06
N TRP A 149 -22.93 -46.07 -15.53
CA TRP A 149 -23.20 -46.22 -14.08
C TRP A 149 -24.20 -47.32 -13.70
N GLU A 150 -24.46 -48.31 -14.55
CA GLU A 150 -25.22 -49.49 -14.14
C GLU A 150 -24.31 -50.52 -13.46
N THR A 151 -24.01 -50.31 -12.18
CA THR A 151 -23.79 -51.41 -11.23
C THR A 151 -23.93 -50.94 -9.79
N GLY A 152 -25.15 -51.07 -9.25
CA GLY A 152 -25.41 -51.56 -7.89
C GLY A 152 -24.76 -50.88 -6.69
N LEU A 153 -24.20 -49.67 -6.81
CA LEU A 153 -23.73 -48.94 -5.64
C LEU A 153 -24.95 -48.33 -4.94
N LYS A 154 -25.26 -48.87 -3.76
CA LYS A 154 -26.23 -48.24 -2.86
C LYS A 154 -25.80 -46.80 -2.64
N ALA A 155 -26.77 -45.90 -2.70
CA ALA A 155 -26.57 -44.49 -2.40
C ALA A 155 -25.84 -44.37 -1.04
N PRO A 156 -24.79 -43.52 -0.91
CA PRO A 156 -23.92 -43.48 0.27
C PRO A 156 -24.68 -43.23 1.57
N GLU A 157 -25.86 -42.62 1.48
CA GLU A 157 -26.80 -42.37 2.57
C GLU A 157 -27.32 -43.67 3.20
N ALA A 158 -27.43 -44.75 2.41
CA ALA A 158 -27.85 -46.07 2.88
C ALA A 158 -26.74 -46.83 3.64
N THR A 159 -25.49 -46.37 3.57
CA THR A 159 -24.34 -47.00 4.24
C THR A 159 -23.81 -46.14 5.39
N PHE A 160 -23.89 -44.81 5.27
CA PHE A 160 -23.26 -43.87 6.20
C PHE A 160 -24.26 -42.92 6.90
N GLY A 161 -25.56 -43.05 6.65
CA GLY A 161 -26.58 -42.15 7.17
C GLY A 161 -26.73 -40.87 6.35
N GLU A 162 -27.69 -40.03 6.72
CA GLU A 162 -27.97 -38.75 6.06
C GLU A 162 -26.72 -37.87 6.04
N ALA A 163 -26.37 -37.33 4.87
CA ALA A 163 -25.21 -36.47 4.73
C ALA A 163 -25.37 -35.29 5.71
N PRO A 164 -24.35 -34.97 6.54
CA PRO A 164 -24.39 -33.75 7.32
C PRO A 164 -24.60 -32.58 6.36
N ASP A 165 -25.48 -31.66 6.73
CA ASP A 165 -25.91 -30.52 5.94
C ASP A 165 -24.67 -29.75 5.45
N CYS A 166 -24.19 -30.09 4.25
CA CYS A 166 -23.11 -29.40 3.61
C CYS A 166 -23.70 -28.07 3.19
N GLN A 167 -23.59 -27.07 4.07
CA GLN A 167 -23.79 -25.68 3.69
C GLN A 167 -22.97 -25.47 2.44
N THR A 168 -23.67 -25.27 1.33
CA THR A 168 -23.04 -24.95 0.07
C THR A 168 -22.34 -23.64 0.33
N GLU A 169 -21.04 -23.69 0.52
CA GLU A 169 -20.19 -22.52 0.74
C GLU A 169 -20.35 -21.67 -0.51
N THR A 170 -21.28 -20.72 -0.43
CA THR A 170 -21.67 -19.89 -1.54
C THR A 170 -20.42 -19.09 -1.87
N ALA A 171 -19.87 -19.31 -3.06
CA ALA A 171 -18.75 -18.53 -3.56
C ALA A 171 -19.02 -17.05 -3.27
N PRO A 172 -18.07 -16.29 -2.68
CA PRO A 172 -18.33 -14.96 -2.17
C PRO A 172 -18.93 -14.11 -3.29
N GLN A 173 -20.25 -13.89 -3.22
CA GLN A 173 -20.93 -13.04 -4.16
C GLN A 173 -20.43 -11.63 -3.91
N LEU A 174 -20.04 -10.95 -4.98
CA LEU A 174 -19.64 -9.57 -4.91
C LEU A 174 -20.80 -8.78 -4.29
N ALA A 175 -20.58 -8.18 -3.13
CA ALA A 175 -21.63 -7.45 -2.42
C ALA A 175 -21.82 -6.07 -3.06
N GLU A 176 -23.08 -5.61 -3.16
CA GLU A 176 -23.38 -4.28 -3.64
C GLU A 176 -22.75 -3.20 -2.73
N PRO A 177 -22.07 -2.18 -3.29
CA PRO A 177 -21.48 -1.11 -2.50
C PRO A 177 -22.53 -0.34 -1.69
N THR A 178 -22.26 -0.11 -0.41
CA THR A 178 -23.16 0.64 0.48
C THR A 178 -23.26 2.11 0.05
N PRO A 179 -24.34 2.83 0.44
CA PRO A 179 -24.46 4.26 0.18
C PRO A 179 -23.28 5.08 0.73
N GLU A 180 -22.76 4.71 1.90
CA GLU A 180 -21.58 5.34 2.51
C GLU A 180 -20.32 5.14 1.67
N GLN A 181 -20.13 3.93 1.13
CA GLN A 181 -18.98 3.64 0.25
C GLN A 181 -19.04 4.49 -1.02
N ARG A 182 -20.21 4.60 -1.65
CA ARG A 182 -20.39 5.47 -2.83
C ARG A 182 -20.14 6.94 -2.49
N LYS A 183 -20.63 7.41 -1.32
CA LYS A 183 -20.38 8.76 -0.83
C LYS A 183 -18.89 9.03 -0.60
N ASN A 184 -18.17 8.08 -0.02
CA ASN A 184 -16.72 8.18 0.18
C ASN A 184 -15.98 8.33 -1.17
N VAL A 185 -16.36 7.57 -2.19
CA VAL A 185 -15.74 7.65 -3.52
C VAL A 185 -15.96 9.03 -4.16
N VAL A 186 -17.17 9.59 -4.07
CA VAL A 186 -17.43 10.95 -4.55
C VAL A 186 -16.58 11.97 -3.77
N ALA A 187 -16.47 11.81 -2.45
CA ALA A 187 -15.70 12.71 -1.61
C ALA A 187 -14.18 12.65 -1.86
N LEU A 188 -13.66 11.52 -2.36
CA LEU A 188 -12.25 11.36 -2.75
C LEU A 188 -11.85 12.14 -4.03
N GLN A 189 -12.81 12.81 -4.69
CA GLN A 189 -12.51 13.78 -5.74
C GLN A 189 -12.00 15.13 -5.20
N SER A 190 -11.93 15.29 -3.87
CA SER A 190 -11.45 16.49 -3.20
C SER A 190 -10.68 16.16 -1.93
N HIS A 191 -9.87 17.10 -1.47
CA HIS A 191 -9.08 16.98 -0.23
C HIS A 191 -9.93 17.15 1.05
N LEU A 192 -11.16 17.67 0.93
CA LEU A 192 -11.98 18.10 2.06
C LEU A 192 -12.29 16.99 3.06
N LEU A 193 -12.65 15.79 2.60
CA LEU A 193 -12.99 14.69 3.50
C LEU A 193 -11.79 14.28 4.36
N ILE A 194 -10.61 14.11 3.73
CA ILE A 194 -9.39 13.72 4.42
C ILE A 194 -8.96 14.83 5.39
N ALA A 195 -9.02 16.10 4.96
CA ALA A 195 -8.72 17.24 5.82
C ALA A 195 -9.66 17.32 7.03
N HIS A 196 -10.97 17.11 6.85
CA HIS A 196 -11.94 17.05 7.94
C HIS A 196 -11.67 15.89 8.90
N ILE A 197 -11.31 14.71 8.39
CA ILE A 197 -10.93 13.57 9.22
C ILE A 197 -9.72 13.95 10.06
N LEU A 198 -8.62 14.40 9.46
CA LEU A 198 -7.41 14.78 10.19
C LEU A 198 -7.69 15.87 11.23
N HIS A 199 -8.42 16.92 10.85
CA HIS A 199 -8.82 17.99 11.76
C HIS A 199 -9.64 17.46 12.94
N SER A 200 -10.59 16.54 12.71
CA SER A 200 -11.38 15.93 13.79
C SER A 200 -10.53 15.11 14.78
N TYR A 201 -9.40 14.57 14.36
CA TYR A 201 -8.51 13.83 15.25
C TYR A 201 -7.52 14.72 15.99
N PHE A 202 -7.10 15.84 15.40
CA PHE A 202 -6.09 16.71 15.99
C PHE A 202 -6.66 17.92 16.76
N ALA A 203 -7.85 18.42 16.41
CA ALA A 203 -8.37 19.68 16.93
C ALA A 203 -9.66 19.55 17.75
N SER A 204 -10.36 18.41 17.71
CA SER A 204 -11.65 18.25 18.40
C SER A 204 -11.55 18.13 19.93
N GLY A 205 -10.37 17.78 20.45
CA GLY A 205 -10.18 17.44 21.86
C GLY A 205 -10.79 16.08 22.27
N GLU A 206 -11.47 15.38 21.36
CA GLU A 206 -12.07 14.05 21.63
C GLU A 206 -11.01 12.94 21.74
N HIS A 207 -9.85 13.15 21.12
CA HIS A 207 -8.77 12.16 21.06
C HIS A 207 -7.58 12.64 21.90
N GLN A 208 -7.24 11.85 22.92
CA GLN A 208 -6.08 12.13 23.76
C GLN A 208 -4.84 11.47 23.17
N TRP A 209 -4.01 12.27 22.49
CA TRP A 209 -2.73 11.83 21.97
C TRP A 209 -1.70 11.70 23.10
N PRO A 210 -0.95 10.59 23.18
CA PRO A 210 0.08 10.44 24.18
C PRO A 210 1.22 11.45 23.97
N LYS A 211 1.79 12.00 25.05
CA LYS A 211 2.87 13.00 24.95
C LYS A 211 4.19 12.42 24.44
N GLU A 212 4.44 11.15 24.72
CA GLU A 212 5.68 10.41 24.40
C GLU A 212 5.41 9.36 23.31
N ASP A 213 4.50 9.67 22.39
CA ASP A 213 4.07 8.74 21.34
C ASP A 213 5.13 8.55 20.25
N VAL A 214 5.88 9.62 19.97
CA VAL A 214 6.95 9.62 18.98
C VAL A 214 8.26 9.14 19.62
N VAL A 215 8.83 8.08 19.07
CA VAL A 215 10.12 7.49 19.45
C VAL A 215 11.19 7.75 18.36
N PRO A 216 12.49 7.64 18.71
CA PRO A 216 13.55 7.62 17.70
C PRO A 216 13.28 6.56 16.63
N ASP A 217 13.84 6.79 15.44
CA ASP A 217 13.66 5.90 14.30
C ASP A 217 14.06 4.46 14.64
N LEU A 218 13.07 3.57 14.70
CA LEU A 218 13.23 2.18 15.10
C LEU A 218 14.10 1.37 14.13
N GLN A 219 14.37 1.86 12.92
CA GLN A 219 15.29 1.21 11.98
C GLN A 219 16.74 1.72 12.05
N ALA A 220 16.97 2.93 12.58
CA ALA A 220 18.30 3.56 12.57
C ALA A 220 19.32 2.84 13.46
N GLU A 221 18.87 2.11 14.48
CA GLU A 221 19.75 1.35 15.38
C GLU A 221 20.51 0.20 14.69
N SER A 222 20.05 -0.26 13.53
CA SER A 222 20.73 -1.32 12.75
C SER A 222 21.93 -0.82 11.94
N SER A 223 21.99 0.48 11.61
CA SER A 223 23.01 1.04 10.70
C SER A 223 24.34 1.36 11.39
N THR A 224 24.34 1.47 12.73
CA THR A 224 25.55 1.83 13.51
C THR A 224 26.48 0.65 13.81
N LYS A 225 26.08 -0.59 13.50
CA LYS A 225 27.00 -1.73 13.56
C LYS A 225 27.85 -1.79 12.30
N LYS A 226 28.92 -0.97 12.27
CA LYS A 226 30.03 -1.14 11.31
C LYS A 226 30.48 -2.61 11.33
N PRO A 227 30.61 -3.29 10.17
CA PRO A 227 31.20 -4.62 10.15
C PRO A 227 32.62 -4.53 10.73
N PRO A 228 33.08 -5.52 11.52
CA PRO A 228 34.44 -5.51 12.03
C PRO A 228 35.41 -5.42 10.84
N ARG A 229 36.21 -4.36 10.83
CA ARG A 229 37.35 -4.23 9.90
C ARG A 229 38.19 -5.49 10.06
N ARG A 230 38.22 -6.33 9.04
CA ARG A 230 39.20 -7.42 8.96
C ARG A 230 40.60 -6.80 9.11
N PRO A 231 41.45 -7.27 10.03
CA PRO A 231 42.84 -6.89 10.03
C PRO A 231 43.46 -7.43 8.73
N SER A 232 43.99 -6.51 7.92
CA SER A 232 44.81 -6.84 6.76
C SER A 232 46.13 -7.43 7.28
N ALA A 233 46.25 -8.75 7.23
CA ALA A 233 47.53 -9.42 7.42
C ALA A 233 48.29 -9.40 6.09
N ALA A 234 49.39 -8.64 6.07
CA ALA A 234 50.34 -8.66 4.97
C ALA A 234 51.14 -9.97 4.95
N ALA A 235 51.47 -10.36 3.71
CA ALA A 235 52.61 -11.18 3.28
C ALA A 235 52.62 -12.68 3.64
N GLY A 236 52.23 -13.48 2.64
CA GLY A 236 52.59 -14.90 2.50
C GLY A 236 52.64 -15.27 1.03
N THR A 237 53.83 -15.15 0.43
CA THR A 237 54.16 -15.42 -0.97
C THR A 237 53.78 -16.83 -1.41
N LEU A 238 53.05 -16.98 -2.52
CA LEU A 238 53.14 -18.16 -3.40
C LEU A 238 52.73 -17.79 -4.83
N LYS A 239 53.64 -18.07 -5.75
CA LYS A 239 53.56 -17.82 -7.19
C LYS A 239 52.56 -18.77 -7.84
N HIS A 240 51.71 -18.29 -8.74
CA HIS A 240 51.50 -18.85 -10.10
C HIS A 240 50.60 -17.90 -10.91
N GLY A 241 50.99 -17.68 -12.16
CA GLY A 241 50.49 -16.59 -13.00
C GLY A 241 49.10 -16.82 -13.58
N VAL A 242 48.36 -15.71 -13.70
CA VAL A 242 47.30 -15.47 -14.68
C VAL A 242 47.39 -14.01 -15.10
N VAL A 243 47.28 -13.77 -16.40
CA VAL A 243 47.39 -12.49 -17.09
C VAL A 243 46.36 -11.47 -16.57
N LEU A 244 46.83 -10.28 -16.23
CA LEU A 244 46.01 -9.13 -15.82
C LEU A 244 45.33 -8.49 -17.04
N ILE A 245 44.01 -8.33 -16.97
CA ILE A 245 43.23 -7.39 -17.78
C ILE A 245 43.44 -5.99 -17.17
N PRO A 246 43.75 -4.93 -17.94
CA PRO A 246 43.91 -3.59 -17.38
C PRO A 246 42.59 -3.07 -16.78
N GLN A 247 42.59 -2.79 -15.49
CA GLN A 247 41.55 -2.00 -14.83
C GLN A 247 41.65 -0.56 -15.32
N ALA A 248 40.50 0.03 -15.65
CA ALA A 248 40.35 1.45 -15.95
C ALA A 248 40.68 2.29 -14.70
N ASP A 249 41.38 3.39 -14.93
CA ASP A 249 41.78 4.38 -13.91
C ASP A 249 40.56 4.92 -13.14
N ASP A 250 40.69 4.95 -11.81
CA ASP A 250 39.81 5.69 -10.91
C ASP A 250 39.91 7.20 -11.23
N PRO A 251 38.79 7.95 -11.26
CA PRO A 251 38.83 9.39 -11.48
C PRO A 251 39.44 10.11 -10.27
N GLU A 252 40.48 10.91 -10.51
CA GLU A 252 41.09 11.79 -9.52
C GLU A 252 40.06 12.78 -8.93
N ASP A 253 40.06 12.88 -7.59
CA ASP A 253 39.33 13.89 -6.83
C ASP A 253 39.84 15.29 -7.21
N VAL A 254 39.04 16.04 -7.98
CA VAL A 254 39.29 17.45 -8.27
C VAL A 254 38.85 18.29 -7.07
N PRO A 255 39.75 19.06 -6.43
CA PRO A 255 39.37 19.94 -5.33
C PRO A 255 38.56 21.14 -5.88
N MET A 256 37.34 21.30 -5.40
CA MET A 256 36.52 22.49 -5.58
C MET A 256 37.17 23.69 -4.86
N PRO A 257 37.38 24.85 -5.50
CA PRO A 257 37.83 26.05 -4.81
C PRO A 257 36.69 26.69 -3.99
N ASP A 258 37.04 27.12 -2.78
CA ASP A 258 36.14 27.74 -1.81
C ASP A 258 35.54 29.05 -2.34
N ALA A 259 34.23 29.21 -2.13
CA ALA A 259 33.47 30.39 -2.52
C ALA A 259 33.40 31.37 -1.36
N GLU A 260 34.39 32.26 -1.23
CA GLU A 260 34.23 33.51 -0.49
C GLU A 260 34.97 34.67 -1.18
N GLU A 261 34.31 35.82 -1.16
CA GLU A 261 34.86 37.16 -1.36
C GLU A 261 35.02 37.67 -2.82
N ASN A 262 34.00 38.38 -3.30
CA ASN A 262 34.22 39.66 -3.97
C ASN A 262 32.96 40.53 -3.85
N ASP A 263 32.98 41.36 -2.81
CA ASP A 263 32.14 42.54 -2.65
C ASP A 263 32.89 43.74 -3.26
N LYS A 264 32.14 44.73 -3.79
CA LYS A 264 32.58 46.06 -4.32
C LYS A 264 33.25 46.08 -5.72
N LEU A 265 32.86 46.92 -6.71
CA LEU A 265 32.09 48.16 -6.77
C LEU A 265 31.63 48.47 -8.22
N GLU A 266 30.53 49.23 -8.30
CA GLU A 266 30.20 50.31 -9.26
C GLU A 266 29.95 50.06 -10.75
N GLY A 267 28.81 50.59 -11.22
CA GLY A 267 28.62 50.98 -12.62
C GLY A 267 27.15 51.05 -13.05
N GLY A 268 26.46 52.15 -12.72
CA GLY A 268 25.01 52.32 -12.89
C GLY A 268 24.44 52.27 -14.31
N SER A 269 23.12 52.08 -14.41
CA SER A 269 22.21 53.08 -14.98
C SER A 269 20.76 52.65 -14.82
N ALA A 270 19.94 53.58 -14.32
CA ALA A 270 18.53 53.41 -14.02
C ALA A 270 17.65 53.36 -15.28
N ARG A 271 16.54 52.61 -15.19
CA ARG A 271 15.22 53.08 -15.65
C ARG A 271 14.10 52.27 -15.00
N THR A 272 13.46 52.95 -14.05
CA THR A 272 12.16 52.65 -13.45
C THR A 272 11.03 52.81 -14.46
N PHE A 273 10.04 51.92 -14.45
CA PHE A 273 8.68 52.23 -14.89
C PHE A 273 7.69 51.70 -13.86
N SER A 274 6.96 52.66 -13.29
CA SER A 274 6.04 52.53 -12.17
C SER A 274 4.68 51.95 -12.60
N GLN A 275 4.08 51.15 -11.72
CA GLN A 275 2.63 50.92 -11.67
C GLN A 275 1.88 52.21 -11.30
N PRO A 276 0.62 52.35 -11.74
CA PRO A 276 -0.33 53.22 -11.08
C PRO A 276 -1.66 52.52 -10.75
N HIS A 277 -2.05 52.59 -9.48
CA HIS A 277 -3.43 52.75 -8.98
C HIS A 277 -3.32 53.36 -7.57
N PRO A 278 -4.31 54.07 -7.01
CA PRO A 278 -5.75 54.08 -7.35
C PRO A 278 -6.37 55.50 -7.44
N ARG A 279 -7.66 55.58 -7.83
CA ARG A 279 -8.54 56.70 -7.42
C ARG A 279 -9.89 56.16 -6.98
N THR A 280 -10.23 56.54 -5.76
CA THR A 280 -11.55 56.56 -5.14
C THR A 280 -12.49 57.51 -5.86
N SER A 281 -13.75 57.12 -5.96
CA SER A 281 -14.91 58.01 -5.81
C SER A 281 -16.10 57.20 -5.33
#